data_AF-A0A1M5Z8K0-F1
#
_entry.id   AF-A0A1M5Z8K0-F1
#
_cell.length_a   1.000
_cell.length_b   1.000
_cell.length_c   1.000
_cell.angle_alpha   90.00
_cell.angle_beta   90.00
_cell.angle_gamma   90.00
#
_symmetry.space_group_name_H-M   'P 1'
#
loop_
_entity.id
_entity.type
_entity.pdbx_description
1 polymer ?
#
loop_
_entity_poly.entity_id
_entity_poly.type
_entity_poly.pdbx_seq_one_letter_code
_entity_poly.pdbx_strand_id
1 'polypeptide(L)'
;MKEIYLQQQEKYLNIIGTLKIGLTIFNMYLGNWMLFTTPTDRNLRTIKFWRKTLSHYTKNQFIEENEDLPYFGFSKVFIFNNEI
;
A
#
# COMPACT_ATOMS: atom_id res chain seq x y z
N MET A 1 23.11 13.44 -5.32
CA MET A 1 21.89 12.83 -5.89
C MET A 1 21.88 11.32 -5.61
N LYS A 2 21.71 10.91 -4.34
CA LYS A 2 21.69 9.51 -3.88
C LYS A 2 20.65 9.30 -2.76
N GLU A 3 19.63 10.14 -2.72
CA GLU A 3 18.79 10.35 -1.54
C GLU A 3 17.33 10.06 -1.85
N ILE A 4 17.01 8.84 -2.27
CA ILE A 4 15.62 8.34 -2.37
C ILE A 4 15.51 6.85 -2.01
N TYR A 5 16.59 6.06 -2.17
CA TYR A 5 16.53 4.61 -1.96
C TYR A 5 16.59 4.14 -0.50
N LEU A 6 17.16 4.93 0.42
CA LEU A 6 17.33 4.51 1.82
C LEU A 6 16.10 4.78 2.70
N GLN A 7 15.24 5.75 2.36
CA GLN A 7 13.96 5.95 3.09
C GLN A 7 12.87 4.96 2.67
N GLN A 8 13.01 4.30 1.51
CA GLN A 8 12.04 3.29 1.05
C GLN A 8 12.12 2.00 1.87
N GLN A 9 13.28 1.63 2.42
CA GLN A 9 13.43 0.39 3.20
C GLN A 9 12.71 0.41 4.56
N GLU A 10 12.52 1.58 5.19
CA GLU A 10 11.77 1.66 6.47
C GLU A 10 10.25 1.81 6.30
N LYS A 11 9.75 2.04 5.07
CA LYS A 11 8.31 2.12 4.77
C LYS A 11 7.71 0.85 4.17
N TYR A 12 8.51 -0.20 3.94
CA TYR A 12 7.98 -1.55 3.71
C TYR A 12 7.59 -2.19 5.04
N LEU A 13 6.66 -1.55 5.76
CA LEU A 13 5.94 -2.28 6.77
C LEU A 13 5.10 -3.31 6.01
N ASN A 14 5.56 -4.56 6.03
CA ASN A 14 4.67 -5.70 6.04
C ASN A 14 3.72 -5.47 7.23
N ILE A 15 2.65 -4.69 7.04
CA ILE A 15 1.60 -4.48 8.03
C ILE A 15 0.86 -5.81 8.12
N ILE A 16 1.52 -6.76 8.79
CA ILE A 16 0.96 -8.03 9.18
C ILE A 16 -0.03 -7.68 10.28
N GLY A 17 -1.29 -7.48 9.87
CA GLY A 17 -2.42 -7.92 10.67
C GLY A 17 -2.87 -7.06 11.85
N THR A 18 -2.73 -5.73 11.83
CA THR A 18 -3.52 -4.89 12.75
C THR A 18 -4.02 -3.59 12.10
N LEU A 19 -5.33 -3.53 11.88
CA LEU A 19 -6.10 -2.42 11.28
C LEU A 19 -5.74 -1.03 11.86
N LYS A 20 -5.42 -0.98 13.16
CA LYS A 20 -5.10 0.26 13.87
C LYS A 20 -3.77 0.87 13.41
N ILE A 21 -2.73 0.07 13.17
CA ILE A 21 -1.38 0.59 12.93
C ILE A 21 -1.30 1.22 11.52
N GLY A 22 -1.88 0.57 10.51
CA GLY A 22 -1.85 1.08 9.14
C GLY A 22 -2.55 2.42 8.96
N LEU A 23 -3.76 2.57 9.51
CA LEU A 23 -4.51 3.83 9.43
C LEU A 23 -3.84 4.95 10.23
N THR A 24 -3.24 4.64 11.39
CA THR A 24 -2.49 5.62 12.16
C THR A 24 -1.30 6.17 11.36
N ILE A 25 -0.58 5.33 10.62
CA ILE A 25 0.54 5.77 9.77
C ILE A 25 0.06 6.70 8.67
N PHE A 26 -1.03 6.36 7.96
CA PHE A 26 -1.56 7.24 6.91
C PHE A 26 -2.00 8.60 7.49
N ASN A 27 -2.64 8.61 8.66
CA ASN A 27 -3.05 9.87 9.29
C ASN A 27 -1.87 10.71 9.81
N MET A 28 -0.75 10.09 10.15
CA MET A 28 0.46 10.79 10.58
C MET A 28 1.24 11.41 9.42
N TYR A 29 1.17 10.81 8.23
CA TYR A 29 1.95 11.22 7.07
C TYR A 29 1.05 11.40 5.85
N LEU A 30 0.82 12.67 5.54
CA LEU A 30 0.15 13.11 4.32
C LEU A 30 1.08 12.87 3.11
N GLY A 31 0.51 12.39 2.00
CA GLY A 31 1.22 12.20 0.75
C GLY A 31 0.51 11.31 -0.27
N ASN A 32 1.26 11.00 -1.32
CA ASN A 32 0.95 9.91 -2.23
C ASN A 32 1.47 8.59 -1.66
N TRP A 33 0.61 7.58 -1.67
CA TRP A 33 0.90 6.26 -1.12
C TRP A 33 0.77 5.19 -2.18
N MET A 34 1.65 4.19 -2.07
CA MET A 34 1.64 2.97 -2.85
C MET A 34 1.78 1.78 -1.90
N LEU A 35 0.85 0.84 -1.98
CA LEU A 35 0.90 -0.44 -1.29
C LEU A 35 0.94 -1.54 -2.34
N PHE A 36 1.68 -2.62 -2.10
CA PHE A 36 1.64 -3.78 -3.00
C PHE A 36 1.72 -5.11 -2.28
N THR A 37 1.26 -6.16 -2.96
CA THR A 37 1.35 -7.55 -2.52
C THR A 37 1.42 -8.48 -3.73
N THR A 38 1.93 -9.70 -3.58
CA THR A 38 1.97 -10.66 -4.70
C THR A 38 0.54 -11.06 -5.09
N PRO A 39 0.15 -11.03 -6.38
CA PRO A 39 -1.21 -11.26 -6.86
C PRO A 39 -1.52 -12.77 -6.96
N THR A 40 -1.40 -13.49 -5.84
CA THR A 40 -1.65 -14.94 -5.78
C THR A 40 -2.87 -15.25 -4.92
N ASP A 41 -3.49 -16.41 -5.12
CA ASP A 41 -4.60 -16.88 -4.29
C ASP A 41 -4.25 -16.98 -2.80
N ARG A 42 -2.98 -17.26 -2.49
CA ARG A 42 -2.46 -17.27 -1.12
C ARG A 42 -2.60 -15.90 -0.45
N ASN A 43 -2.52 -14.82 -1.24
CA ASN A 43 -2.67 -13.44 -0.77
C ASN A 43 -4.08 -12.86 -0.98
N LEU A 44 -5.06 -13.65 -1.43
CA LEU A 44 -6.41 -13.16 -1.70
C LEU A 44 -7.05 -12.49 -0.48
N ARG A 45 -6.78 -13.01 0.73
CA ARG A 45 -7.26 -12.38 1.99
C ARG A 45 -6.65 -10.99 2.19
N THR A 46 -5.35 -10.83 1.94
CA THR A 46 -4.62 -9.56 2.05
C THR A 46 -5.11 -8.55 1.01
N ILE A 47 -5.32 -8.99 -0.23
CA ILE A 47 -5.86 -8.14 -1.31
C ILE A 47 -7.26 -7.64 -0.95
N LYS A 48 -8.15 -8.53 -0.48
CA LYS A 48 -9.51 -8.16 -0.02
C LYS A 48 -9.47 -7.21 1.18
N PHE A 49 -8.53 -7.43 2.11
CA PHE A 49 -8.32 -6.55 3.25
C PHE A 49 -7.95 -5.14 2.82
N TRP A 50 -6.96 -4.97 1.94
CA TRP A 50 -6.56 -3.66 1.44
C TRP A 50 -7.67 -2.99 0.64
N ARG A 51 -8.36 -3.72 -0.23
CA ARG A 51 -9.51 -3.19 -0.96
C ARG A 51 -10.57 -2.61 -0.04
N LYS A 52 -10.98 -3.36 1.00
CA LYS A 52 -11.96 -2.88 1.99
C LYS A 52 -11.43 -1.70 2.80
N THR A 53 -10.18 -1.76 3.23
CA THR A 53 -9.57 -0.71 4.05
C THR A 53 -9.47 0.60 3.29
N LEU A 54 -8.92 0.56 2.07
CA LEU A 54 -8.77 1.75 1.22
C LEU A 54 -10.12 2.27 0.72
N SER A 55 -11.08 1.40 0.37
CA SER A 55 -12.44 1.84 0.02
C SER A 55 -13.07 2.72 1.09
N HIS A 56 -12.87 2.37 2.36
CA HIS A 56 -13.38 3.14 3.48
C HIS A 56 -12.54 4.38 3.76
N TYR A 57 -11.22 4.22 3.81
CA TYR A 57 -10.28 5.29 4.16
C TYR A 57 -10.29 6.44 3.13
N THR A 58 -10.23 6.11 1.85
CA THR A 58 -10.14 7.09 0.76
C THR A 58 -11.50 7.40 0.13
N LYS A 59 -12.61 6.92 0.71
CA LYS A 59 -13.96 7.03 0.11
C LYS A 59 -13.99 6.54 -1.34
N ASN A 60 -13.39 5.37 -1.59
CA ASN A 60 -13.19 4.76 -2.91
C ASN A 60 -12.25 5.52 -3.87
N GLN A 61 -11.50 6.52 -3.42
CA GLN A 61 -10.52 7.25 -4.23
C GLN A 61 -9.15 6.55 -4.14
N PHE A 62 -9.03 5.39 -4.76
CA PHE A 62 -7.75 4.69 -4.92
C PHE A 62 -7.75 3.92 -6.26
N ILE A 63 -6.57 3.69 -6.79
CA ILE A 63 -6.33 2.89 -8.00
C ILE A 63 -5.88 1.50 -7.54
N GLU A 64 -6.36 0.45 -8.22
CA GLU A 64 -5.95 -0.93 -8.02
C GLU A 64 -5.50 -1.54 -9.35
N GLU A 65 -4.22 -1.89 -9.48
CA GLU A 65 -3.62 -2.35 -10.73
C GLU A 65 -2.71 -3.57 -10.49
N ASN A 66 -2.39 -4.29 -11.57
CA ASN A 66 -1.34 -5.31 -11.52
C ASN A 66 -0.15 -4.80 -12.34
N GLU A 67 1.02 -4.71 -11.72
CA GLU A 67 2.23 -4.13 -12.32
C GLU A 67 3.46 -4.97 -12.02
N ASP A 68 4.44 -4.97 -12.94
CA ASP A 68 5.78 -5.50 -12.68
C ASP A 68 6.65 -4.42 -12.00
N LEU A 69 6.87 -4.60 -10.69
CA LEU A 69 7.66 -3.66 -9.92
C LEU A 69 9.16 -4.01 -9.97
N PRO A 70 10.05 -3.01 -10.14
CA PRO A 70 11.49 -3.23 -10.04
C PRO A 70 11.83 -3.93 -8.72
N TYR A 71 12.62 -5.00 -8.78
CA TYR A 71 13.05 -5.81 -7.63
C TYR A 71 11.97 -6.63 -6.88
N PHE A 72 10.68 -6.38 -7.12
CA PHE A 72 9.58 -7.11 -6.46
C PHE A 72 8.77 -8.00 -7.41
N GLY A 73 8.90 -7.80 -8.73
CA GLY A 73 8.22 -8.56 -9.76
C GLY A 73 6.72 -8.26 -9.82
N PHE A 74 5.98 -9.16 -10.46
CA PHE A 74 4.55 -9.01 -10.72
C PHE A 74 3.75 -8.87 -9.42
N SER A 75 3.09 -7.73 -9.26
CA SER A 75 2.52 -7.25 -8.00
C SER A 75 1.10 -6.72 -8.20
N LYS A 76 0.23 -6.94 -7.22
CA LYS A 76 -1.03 -6.20 -7.05
C LYS A 76 -0.71 -4.90 -6.33
N VAL A 77 -0.96 -3.77 -6.96
CA VAL A 77 -0.63 -2.42 -6.48
C VAL A 77 -1.90 -1.65 -6.15
N PHE A 78 -1.84 -0.87 -5.06
CA PHE A 78 -2.87 0.08 -4.66
C PHE A 78 -2.24 1.46 -4.51
N ILE A 79 -2.81 2.47 -5.16
CA ILE A 79 -2.31 3.85 -5.16
C ILE A 79 -3.40 4.79 -4.67
N PHE A 80 -3.07 5.70 -3.76
CA PHE A 80 -3.99 6.73 -3.30
C PHE A 80 -3.24 7.97 -2.81
N ASN A 81 -3.96 9.08 -2.67
CA ASN A 81 -3.48 10.30 -2.05
C ASN A 81 -4.35 10.59 -0.81
N ASN A 82 -3.72 11.00 0.29
CA ASN A 82 -4.43 11.35 1.54
C ASN A 82 -4.20 12.81 1.98
N GLU A 83 -3.71 13.66 1.09
CA GLU A 83 -3.53 15.11 1.29
C GLU A 83 -4.77 15.94 0.89
N ILE A 84 -5.92 15.29 0.68
CA ILE A 84 -7.17 15.93 0.28
C ILE A 84 -7.84 16.64 1.47
#